data_AF-A0A097GYL9-F1
#
_entry.id   AF-A0A097GYL9-F1
#
_cell.length_a   1.000
_cell.length_b   1.000
_cell.length_c   1.000
_cell.angle_alpha   90.00
_cell.angle_beta   90.00
_cell.angle_gamma   90.00
#
_symmetry.space_group_name_H-M   'P 1'
#
loop_
_entity.id
_entity.type
_entity.pdbx_description
1 polymer ?
#
loop_
_entity_poly.entity_id
_entity_poly.type
_entity_poly.pdbx_seq_one_letter_code
_entity_poly.pdbx_strand_id
1 'polypeptide(L)' 'LADLYKGFVKNYPVVSIEDPFDQVDWGAW' A
#
# COMPACT_ATOMS: atom_id res chain seq x y z
N LEU A 1 -1.26 7.90 1.21
CA LEU A 1 -0.40 6.71 1.41
C LEU A 1 -0.34 5.80 0.18
N ALA A 2 -1.46 5.56 -0.51
CA ALA A 2 -1.49 4.70 -1.71
C ALA A 2 -0.42 5.02 -2.77
N ASP A 3 -0.17 6.30 -3.09
CA ASP A 3 0.83 6.66 -4.11
C ASP A 3 2.28 6.39 -3.70
N LEU A 4 2.57 6.42 -2.39
CA LEU A 4 3.87 6.01 -1.85
C LEU A 4 4.10 4.50 -2.09
N TYR A 5 3.09 3.67 -1.78
CA TYR A 5 3.16 2.22 -2.01
C TYR A 5 3.25 1.87 -3.50
N LYS A 6 2.53 2.60 -4.38
CA LYS A 6 2.67 2.45 -5.83
C LYS A 6 4.10 2.74 -6.29
N GLY A 7 4.78 3.70 -5.67
CA GLY A 7 6.20 3.98 -5.91
C GLY A 7 7.10 2.77 -5.57
N PHE A 8 6.82 2.07 -4.47
CA PHE A 8 7.57 0.88 -4.08
C PHE A 8 7.36 -0.30 -5.03
N VAL A 9 6.11 -0.60 -5.39
CA VAL A 9 5.79 -1.68 -6.35
C VAL A 9 6.39 -1.40 -7.73
N LYS A 10 6.44 -0.13 -8.14
CA LYS A 10 7.04 0.26 -9.43
C LYS A 10 8.57 0.10 -9.46
N ASN A 11 9.24 0.40 -8.35
CA ASN A 11 10.70 0.56 -8.34
C ASN A 11 11.45 -0.64 -7.73
N TYR A 12 10.75 -1.53 -7.02
CA TYR A 12 11.32 -2.68 -6.33
C TYR A 12 10.43 -3.91 -6.54
N PRO A 13 10.97 -5.14 -6.53
CA PRO A 13 10.19 -6.37 -6.70
C PRO A 13 9.42 -6.74 -5.42
N VAL A 14 8.57 -5.83 -4.95
CA VAL A 14 7.68 -6.03 -3.79
C VAL A 14 6.56 -6.97 -4.19
N VAL A 15 6.45 -8.11 -3.50
CA VAL A 15 5.43 -9.14 -3.78
C VAL A 15 4.32 -9.20 -2.73
N SER A 16 4.48 -8.52 -1.60
CA SER A 16 3.49 -8.47 -0.52
C SER A 16 3.62 -7.17 0.28
N ILE A 17 2.48 -6.62 0.70
CA ILE A 17 2.35 -5.50 1.65
C ILE A 17 1.18 -5.85 2.56
N GLU A 18 1.45 -6.02 3.86
CA GLU A 18 0.44 -6.36 4.88
C GLU A 18 -0.08 -5.08 5.54
N ASP A 19 -1.40 -4.98 5.70
CA ASP A 19 -2.13 -3.88 6.33
C ASP A 19 -1.66 -2.46 5.94
N PRO A 20 -1.79 -2.07 4.64
CA PRO A 20 -1.31 -0.77 4.15
C PRO A 20 -2.14 0.43 4.61
N PHE A 21 -3.30 0.20 5.24
CA PHE A 21 -4.24 1.22 5.69
C PHE A 21 -4.70 0.93 7.12
N ASP A 22 -5.27 1.95 7.78
CA ASP A 22 -5.80 1.82 9.13
C ASP A 22 -7.04 0.90 9.17
N GLN A 23 -7.24 0.18 10.28
CA GLN A 23 -8.32 -0.79 10.47
C GLN A 23 -9.73 -0.19 10.35
N VAL A 24 -9.89 1.12 10.56
CA VAL A 24 -11.18 1.80 10.43
C VAL A 24 -11.34 2.59 9.13
N ASP A 25 -10.30 2.63 8.29
CA ASP A 25 -10.30 3.39 7.03
C ASP A 25 -10.80 2.55 5.86
N TRP A 26 -12.06 2.12 5.96
CA TRP A 26 -12.73 1.32 4.93
C TRP A 26 -12.83 2.03 3.57
N GLY A 27 -12.69 3.35 3.52
CA GLY A 27 -12.72 4.13 2.28
C GLY A 27 -11.39 4.13 1.52
N ALA A 28 -10.29 3.70 2.16
CA ALA A 28 -8.96 3.67 1.56
C ALA A 28 -8.57 2.29 1.00
N TRP A 29 -9.32 1.24 1.34
CA TRP A 29 -9.18 -0.12 0.79
C TRP A 29 -9.56 -0.20 -0.68
#